data_AF-A0A2V4NT98-F1
#
_entry.id   AF-A0A2V4NT98-F1
#
_cell.length_a   1.000
_cell.length_b   1.000
_cell.length_c   1.000
_cell.angle_alpha   90.00
_cell.angle_beta   90.00
_cell.angle_gamma   90.00
#
_symmetry.space_group_name_H-M   'P 1'
#
loop_
_entity.id
_entity.type
_entity.pdbx_description
1 polymer ?
#
loop_
_entity_poly.entity_id
_entity_poly.type
_entity_poly.pdbx_seq_one_letter_code
_entity_poly.pdbx_strand_id
1 'polypeptide(L)'
;MQQREILERLELKWSGKTGQLVDKDFVGHMIEQAACGHYDVPDLVLSAAGRVGTALKFGVSHFDKLDRGHMEMLSVIITDILFRRSDRPA
;
A
#
# COMPACT_ATOMS: atom_id res chain seq x y z
N MET A 1 -0.43 -25.42 18.12
CA MET A 1 -0.42 -24.39 19.19
C MET A 1 0.81 -23.51 19.07
N GLN A 2 2.02 -24.11 19.03
CA GLN A 2 3.31 -23.41 18.92
C GLN A 2 3.48 -22.47 17.71
N GLN A 3 2.92 -22.81 16.54
CA GLN A 3 3.11 -22.04 15.32
C GLN A 3 2.36 -20.70 15.32
N ARG A 4 1.20 -20.62 16.00
CA ARG A 4 0.45 -19.35 16.13
C ARG A 4 1.13 -18.37 17.08
N GLU A 5 1.67 -18.85 18.20
CA GLU A 5 2.44 -18.01 19.14
C GLU A 5 3.71 -17.44 18.53
N ILE A 6 4.39 -18.19 17.66
CA ILE A 6 5.59 -17.71 16.94
C ILE A 6 5.22 -16.59 15.96
N LEU A 7 4.08 -16.71 15.28
CA LEU A 7 3.60 -15.69 14.35
C LEU A 7 3.16 -14.41 15.07
N GLU A 8 2.50 -14.55 16.23
CA GLU A 8 2.13 -13.40 17.07
C GLU A 8 3.35 -12.68 17.67
N ARG A 9 4.40 -13.41 18.09
CA ARG A 9 5.66 -12.81 18.59
C ARG A 9 6.45 -12.03 17.54
N LEU A 10 6.23 -12.30 16.26
CA LEU A 10 6.94 -11.67 15.13
C LEU A 10 6.09 -10.59 14.43
N GLU A 11 4.92 -10.23 14.97
CA GLU A 11 3.93 -9.33 14.33
C GLU A 11 3.52 -9.76 12.89
N LEU A 12 3.68 -11.04 12.55
CA LEU A 12 3.45 -11.56 11.20
C LEU A 12 1.96 -11.83 10.96
N LYS A 13 1.36 -11.18 9.96
CA LYS A 13 0.00 -11.49 9.52
C LYS A 13 0.02 -12.43 8.31
N TRP A 14 -0.77 -13.50 8.40
CA TRP A 14 -0.91 -14.48 7.32
C TRP A 14 -1.80 -13.95 6.20
N SER A 15 -1.28 -13.89 4.97
CA SER A 15 -2.10 -13.62 3.78
C SER A 15 -2.72 -14.91 3.27
N GLY A 16 -4.02 -15.10 3.50
CA GLY A 16 -4.77 -16.26 2.99
C GLY A 16 -4.86 -16.34 1.46
N LYS A 17 -4.52 -15.27 0.73
CA LYS A 17 -4.53 -15.24 -0.74
C LYS A 17 -3.21 -15.66 -1.39
N THR A 18 -2.07 -15.39 -0.74
CA THR A 18 -0.74 -15.65 -1.30
C THR A 18 0.01 -16.76 -0.57
N GLY A 19 -0.47 -17.19 0.60
CA GLY A 19 0.23 -18.16 1.45
C GLY A 19 1.54 -17.63 2.03
N GLN A 20 1.76 -16.31 1.95
CA GLN A 20 2.97 -15.66 2.42
C GLN A 20 2.74 -14.92 3.73
N LEU A 21 3.80 -14.85 4.53
CA LEU A 21 3.87 -14.06 5.74
C LEU A 21 4.07 -12.60 5.35
N VAL A 22 3.13 -11.76 5.73
CA VAL A 22 3.22 -10.32 5.57
C VAL A 22 3.73 -9.77 6.89
N ASP A 23 4.99 -9.37 6.91
CA ASP A 23 5.60 -8.70 8.06
C ASP A 23 5.46 -7.17 7.94
N LYS A 24 5.70 -6.49 9.06
CA LYS A 24 5.61 -5.04 9.17
C LYS A 24 6.65 -4.29 8.33
N ASP A 25 7.83 -4.85 8.17
CA ASP A 25 8.92 -4.31 7.34
C ASP A 25 8.57 -4.42 5.86
N PHE A 26 7.94 -5.52 5.41
CA PHE A 26 7.42 -5.65 4.05
C PHE A 26 6.36 -4.60 3.75
N VAL A 27 5.41 -4.39 4.66
CA VAL A 27 4.42 -3.32 4.54
C VAL A 27 5.07 -1.94 4.57
N GLY A 28 6.05 -1.72 5.46
CA GLY A 28 6.81 -0.49 5.59
C GLY A 28 7.56 -0.12 4.30
N HIS A 29 8.26 -1.08 3.70
CA HIS A 29 8.94 -0.90 2.42
C HIS A 29 7.97 -0.60 1.29
N MET A 30 6.81 -1.28 1.23
CA MET A 30 5.80 -0.94 0.24
C MET A 30 5.28 0.48 0.42
N ILE A 31 5.03 0.92 1.65
CA ILE A 31 4.61 2.29 1.95
C ILE A 31 5.68 3.28 1.53
N GLU A 32 6.96 3.04 1.85
CA GLU A 32 8.08 3.90 1.49
C GLU A 32 8.21 4.07 -0.05
N GLN A 33 8.13 2.96 -0.79
CA GLN A 33 8.16 2.97 -2.26
C GLN A 33 6.92 3.64 -2.88
N ALA A 34 5.76 3.44 -2.26
CA ALA A 34 4.50 4.06 -2.66
C ALA A 34 4.50 5.58 -2.42
N ALA A 35 4.99 5.99 -1.25
CA ALA A 35 5.11 7.37 -0.79
C ALA A 35 6.16 8.18 -1.57
N CYS A 36 7.16 7.53 -2.18
CA CYS A 36 8.27 8.20 -2.85
C CYS A 36 8.95 9.24 -1.94
N GLY A 37 9.12 8.92 -0.65
CA GLY A 37 9.71 9.82 0.35
C GLY A 37 8.77 10.89 0.91
N HIS A 38 7.48 10.89 0.54
CA HIS A 38 6.50 11.84 1.05
C HIS A 38 5.52 11.21 2.04
N TYR A 39 5.43 11.78 3.24
CA TYR A 39 4.67 11.21 4.34
C TYR A 39 3.52 12.11 4.81
N ASP A 40 3.07 13.08 4.01
CA ASP A 40 1.85 13.82 4.32
C ASP A 40 0.72 13.43 3.36
N VAL A 41 -0.53 13.50 3.82
CA VAL A 41 -1.71 13.09 3.04
C VAL A 41 -1.80 13.84 1.69
N PRO A 42 -1.56 15.16 1.60
CA PRO A 42 -1.57 15.86 0.32
C PRO A 42 -0.58 15.29 -0.70
N ASP A 43 0.63 14.94 -0.26
CA ASP A 43 1.65 14.39 -1.15
C ASP A 43 1.33 12.96 -1.59
N LEU A 44 0.76 12.15 -0.70
CA LEU A 44 0.25 10.81 -1.04
C LEU A 44 -0.86 10.89 -2.09
N VAL A 45 -1.77 11.87 -1.98
CA VAL A 45 -2.82 12.14 -2.97
C VAL A 45 -2.20 12.51 -4.33
N LEU A 46 -1.15 13.34 -4.34
CA LEU A 46 -0.43 13.70 -5.57
C LEU A 46 0.28 12.48 -6.18
N SER A 47 0.89 11.61 -5.38
CA SER A 47 1.50 10.35 -5.83
C SER A 47 0.45 9.42 -6.46
N ALA A 48 -0.71 9.25 -5.83
CA ALA A 48 -1.82 8.47 -6.38
C ALA A 48 -2.30 9.07 -7.71
N ALA A 49 -2.49 10.39 -7.78
CA ALA A 49 -2.93 11.09 -8.98
C ALA A 49 -1.94 10.94 -10.14
N GLY A 50 -0.63 11.02 -9.87
CA GLY A 50 0.42 10.82 -10.89
C GLY A 50 0.38 9.42 -11.50
N ARG A 51 0.12 8.39 -10.68
CA ARG A 51 -0.01 6.99 -11.14
C ARG A 51 -1.27 6.79 -11.98
N VAL A 52 -2.41 7.31 -11.53
CA VAL A 52 -3.67 7.28 -12.31
C VAL A 52 -3.50 8.04 -13.63
N GLY A 53 -2.92 9.23 -13.60
CA GLY A 53 -2.68 10.03 -14.80
C GLY A 53 -1.76 9.33 -15.81
N THR A 54 -0.74 8.62 -15.32
CA THR A 54 0.16 7.82 -16.17
C THR A 54 -0.58 6.65 -16.80
N ALA A 55 -1.38 5.90 -16.04
CA ALA A 55 -2.19 4.82 -16.56
C ALA A 55 -3.14 5.29 -17.67
N LEU A 56 -3.83 6.41 -17.45
CA LEU A 56 -4.70 7.03 -18.43
C LEU A 56 -3.96 7.42 -19.71
N LYS A 57 -2.74 7.96 -19.60
CA LYS A 57 -1.89 8.29 -20.77
C LYS A 57 -1.54 7.06 -21.62
N PHE A 58 -1.43 5.89 -21.01
CA PHE A 58 -1.18 4.63 -21.70
C PHE A 58 -2.47 3.87 -22.09
N GLY A 59 -3.64 4.52 -21.99
CA GLY A 59 -4.93 3.92 -22.35
C GLY A 59 -5.48 2.92 -21.33
N VAL A 60 -4.86 2.82 -20.15
CA VAL A 60 -5.32 1.97 -19.05
C VAL A 60 -6.28 2.76 -18.17
N SER A 61 -7.58 2.53 -18.36
CA SER A 61 -8.65 3.28 -17.69
C SER A 61 -9.29 2.56 -16.51
N HIS A 62 -8.90 1.31 -16.24
CA HIS A 62 -9.48 0.50 -15.17
C HIS A 62 -8.39 -0.06 -14.27
N PHE A 63 -8.66 -0.11 -12.96
CA PHE A 63 -7.71 -0.54 -11.94
C PHE A 63 -7.21 -1.97 -12.18
N ASP A 64 -8.11 -2.88 -12.53
CA ASP A 64 -7.82 -4.30 -12.83
C ASP A 64 -7.01 -4.52 -14.12
N LYS A 65 -6.82 -3.46 -14.91
CA LYS A 65 -6.01 -3.46 -16.14
C LYS A 65 -4.62 -2.86 -15.95
N LEU A 66 -4.32 -2.31 -14.78
CA LEU A 66 -2.95 -1.91 -14.43
C LEU A 66 -2.06 -3.15 -14.36
N ASP A 67 -0.76 -3.00 -14.61
CA ASP A 67 0.15 -4.08 -14.26
C ASP A 67 0.17 -4.27 -12.73
N ARG A 68 0.60 -5.47 -12.33
CA ARG A 68 0.58 -5.88 -10.93
C ARG A 68 1.34 -4.93 -10.01
N GLY A 69 2.49 -4.42 -10.43
CA GLY A 69 3.29 -3.50 -9.61
C GLY A 69 2.57 -2.16 -9.39
N HIS A 70 1.98 -1.60 -10.45
CA HIS A 70 1.17 -0.39 -10.32
C HIS A 70 -0.10 -0.60 -9.50
N MET A 71 -0.78 -1.75 -9.61
CA MET A 71 -1.93 -2.08 -8.75
C MET A 71 -1.53 -2.15 -7.28
N GLU A 72 -0.44 -2.86 -6.98
CA GLU A 72 0.07 -3.03 -5.62
C GLU A 72 0.43 -1.67 -5.01
N MET A 73 1.20 -0.84 -5.72
CA MET A 73 1.57 0.50 -5.24
C MET A 73 0.35 1.42 -5.06
N LEU A 74 -0.59 1.45 -6.01
CA LEU A 74 -1.80 2.28 -5.87
C LEU A 74 -2.67 1.80 -4.70
N SER A 75 -2.77 0.50 -4.46
CA SER A 75 -3.50 -0.07 -3.33
C SER A 75 -2.87 0.33 -1.99
N VAL A 76 -1.54 0.36 -1.92
CA VAL A 76 -0.79 0.77 -0.72
C VAL A 76 -0.99 2.25 -0.45
N ILE A 77 -0.90 3.13 -1.46
CA ILE A 77 -1.12 4.58 -1.28
C ILE A 77 -2.54 4.87 -0.80
N ILE A 78 -3.56 4.25 -1.42
CA ILE A 78 -4.95 4.45 -1.00
C ILE A 78 -5.16 3.93 0.42
N THR A 79 -4.57 2.80 0.77
CA THR A 79 -4.62 2.26 2.13
C THR A 79 -3.96 3.23 3.11
N ASP A 80 -2.76 3.74 2.81
CA ASP A 80 -2.04 4.68 3.67
C ASP A 80 -2.83 5.99 3.87
N ILE A 81 -3.44 6.53 2.80
CA ILE A 81 -4.34 7.70 2.89
C ILE A 81 -5.54 7.43 3.80
N LEU A 82 -6.17 6.25 3.70
CA LEU A 82 -7.34 5.89 4.52
C LEU A 82 -6.99 5.64 5.99
N PHE A 83 -5.80 5.09 6.26
CA PHE A 83 -5.35 4.75 7.61
C PHE A 83 -4.67 5.91 8.33
N ARG A 84 -4.07 6.86 7.59
CA ARG A 84 -3.67 8.16 8.13
C ARG A 84 -4.93 8.95 8.42
N ARG A 85 -5.48 8.69 9.60
CA ARG A 85 -6.45 9.58 10.23
C ARG A 85 -5.84 10.97 10.20
N SER A 86 -6.62 11.96 9.74
CA SER A 86 -6.23 13.36 9.85
C SER A 86 -6.11 13.69 11.34
N ASP A 87 -4.93 13.48 11.93
CA ASP A 87 -4.62 13.79 13.33
C ASP A 87 -4.64 15.31 13.60
N ARG A 88 -5.04 16.10 12.60
CA ARG A 88 -5.52 17.47 12.73
C ARG A 88 -6.92 17.56 12.09
N PRO A 89 -8.01 17.54 12.89
CA PRO A 89 -9.21 18.23 12.45
C PRO A 89 -8.84 19.71 12.27
N ALA A 90 -9.30 20.29 11.16
CA ALA A 90 -9.21 21.72 10.92
C ALA A 90 -9.87 22.53 12.05
#